data_AF-A0A5D3CKC7-F1
#
_entry.id   AF-A0A5D3CKC7-F1
#
_cell.length_a   1.000
_cell.length_b   1.000
_cell.length_c   1.000
_cell.angle_alpha   90.00
_cell.angle_beta   90.00
_cell.angle_gamma   90.00
#
_symmetry.space_group_name_H-M   'P 1'
#
loop_
_entity.id
_entity.type
_entity.pdbx_description
1 polymer ?
#
loop_
_entity_poly.entity_id
_entity_poly.type
_entity_poly.pdbx_seq_one_letter_code
_entity_poly.pdbx_strand_id
1 'polypeptide(L)' 'MLELQSQPNPEGSQPLSEDEICNQVLARRPGYSKGLGWEPKLKARKTTSASSSILFTVPQKEIELQAKIHEALEWIEV' A
#
# COMPACT_ATOMS: atom_id res chain seq x y z
N MET A 1 4.17 26.54 8.40
CA MET A 1 4.06 25.67 7.20
C MET A 1 5.42 25.02 7.02
N LEU A 2 5.48 23.69 6.87
CA LEU A 2 6.74 23.00 6.60
C LEU A 2 7.01 23.12 5.10
N GLU A 3 7.88 24.04 4.69
CA GLU A 3 8.28 24.14 3.28
C GLU A 3 9.18 22.96 2.95
N LEU A 4 8.66 22.02 2.15
CA LEU A 4 9.46 20.93 1.62
C LEU A 4 10.42 21.52 0.58
N GLN A 5 11.70 21.51 0.88
CA GLN A 5 12.78 21.83 -0.05
C GLN A 5 12.87 20.72 -1.10
N SER A 6 11.89 20.63 -1.98
CA SER A 6 11.90 19.72 -3.12
C SER A 6 12.63 20.40 -4.27
N GLN A 7 13.96 20.40 -4.24
CA GLN A 7 14.69 20.58 -5.49
C GLN A 7 14.33 19.40 -6.39
N PRO A 8 13.91 19.64 -7.65
CA PRO A 8 13.63 18.56 -8.58
C PRO A 8 14.90 17.72 -8.75
N ASN A 9 14.73 16.41 -8.61
CA ASN A 9 15.79 15.44 -8.86
C ASN A 9 16.28 15.68 -10.29
N PRO A 10 17.60 15.81 -10.54
CA PRO A 10 18.08 15.99 -11.90
C PRO A 10 17.62 14.81 -12.77
N GLU A 11 17.05 15.10 -13.94
CA GLU A 11 16.60 14.08 -14.87
C GLU A 11 17.78 13.15 -15.23
N GLY A 12 17.62 11.84 -15.03
CA GLY A 12 18.69 10.85 -15.20
C GLY A 12 19.42 10.43 -13.92
N SER A 13 18.98 10.90 -12.75
CA SER A 13 19.45 10.34 -11.47
C SER A 13 19.06 8.86 -11.37
N GLN A 14 20.00 8.01 -10.98
CA GLN A 14 19.69 6.60 -10.72
C GLN A 14 18.75 6.52 -9.50
N PRO A 15 17.60 5.82 -9.59
CA PRO A 15 16.70 5.68 -8.46
C PRO A 15 17.42 4.96 -7.32
N LEU A 16 17.22 5.44 -6.10
CA LEU A 16 17.70 4.79 -4.90
C LEU A 16 17.00 3.43 -4.76
N SER A 17 17.74 2.43 -4.27
CA SER A 17 17.14 1.14 -3.92
C SER A 17 16.17 1.30 -2.74
N GLU A 18 15.16 0.44 -2.66
CA GLU A 18 14.20 0.40 -1.56
C GLU A 18 14.90 0.35 -0.20
N ASP A 19 15.95 -0.46 -0.06
CA ASP A 19 16.75 -0.57 1.17
C ASP A 19 17.46 0.74 1.51
N GLU A 20 17.96 1.46 0.50
CA GLU A 20 18.68 2.72 0.68
C GLU A 20 17.73 3.84 1.12
N ILE A 21 16.52 3.86 0.55
CA ILE A 21 15.44 4.75 0.95
C ILE A 21 14.98 4.42 2.38
N CYS A 22 14.74 3.15 2.68
CA CYS A 22 14.37 2.69 4.01
C CYS A 22 15.41 3.11 5.05
N ASN A 23 16.70 2.94 4.76
CA ASN A 23 17.75 3.39 5.66
C ASN A 23 17.75 4.91 5.82
N GLN A 24 17.63 5.70 4.75
CA GLN A 24 17.63 7.17 4.86
C GLN A 24 16.43 7.70 5.67
N VAL A 25 15.25 7.10 5.50
CA VAL A 25 14.02 7.52 6.17
C VAL A 25 13.92 6.97 7.59
N LEU A 26 14.17 5.68 7.77
CA LEU A 26 14.03 4.96 9.04
C LEU A 26 15.23 5.15 9.96
N ALA A 27 16.46 5.36 9.46
CA ALA A 27 17.58 5.71 10.33
C ALA A 27 17.38 7.08 10.98
N ARG A 28 16.69 8.00 10.29
CA ARG A 28 16.36 9.32 10.84
C ARG A 28 15.38 9.25 12.01
N ARG A 29 14.52 8.23 12.04
CA ARG A 29 13.65 7.93 13.18
C ARG A 29 13.28 6.44 13.18
N PRO A 30 14.02 5.60 13.93
CA PRO A 30 13.82 4.14 13.95
C PRO A 30 12.49 3.70 14.59
N GLY A 31 11.67 4.64 15.06
CA GLY A 31 10.34 4.38 15.59
C GLY A 31 9.26 4.17 14.52
N TYR A 32 9.52 4.50 13.26
CA TYR A 32 8.55 4.29 12.16
C TYR A 32 8.47 2.84 11.72
N SER A 33 9.56 2.08 11.83
CA SER A 33 9.62 0.65 11.50
C SER A 33 9.03 -0.27 12.59
N LYS A 34 8.40 0.29 13.63
CA LYS A 34 7.86 -0.49 14.76
C LYS A 34 6.34 -0.59 14.72
N GLY A 35 5.82 -1.29 13.73
CA GLY A 35 4.40 -1.64 13.56
C GLY A 35 3.94 -2.87 14.36
N LEU A 36 4.41 -3.08 15.60
CA LEU A 36 4.08 -4.27 16.40
C LEU A 36 3.59 -3.95 17.83
N GLY A 37 2.99 -2.78 18.07
CA GLY A 37 2.61 -2.46 19.45
C GLY A 37 1.70 -1.27 19.72
N TRP A 38 0.96 -0.79 18.72
CA TRP A 38 -0.11 0.21 18.95
C TRP A 38 -1.50 -0.38 18.74
N GLU A 39 -1.61 -1.71 18.63
CA GLU A 39 -2.89 -2.38 18.81
C GLU A 39 -3.34 -2.12 20.26
N PRO A 40 -4.52 -1.50 20.48
CA PRO A 40 -5.13 -1.48 21.80
C PRO A 40 -5.18 -2.92 22.28
N LYS A 41 -4.54 -3.23 23.41
CA LYS A 41 -4.45 -4.58 23.98
C LYS A 41 -5.84 -5.23 23.99
N LEU A 42 -6.14 -6.00 22.95
CA LEU A 42 -7.40 -6.71 22.83
C LEU A 42 -7.39 -7.73 23.96
N LYS A 43 -8.22 -7.47 24.97
CA LYS A 43 -8.47 -8.41 26.06
C LYS A 43 -8.89 -9.71 25.38
N ALA A 44 -8.08 -10.76 25.53
CA ALA A 44 -8.23 -12.03 24.84
C ALA A 44 -9.64 -12.61 25.05
N ARG A 45 -10.54 -12.30 24.12
CA ARG A 45 -11.83 -12.97 24.02
C ARG A 45 -11.58 -14.17 23.12
N LYS A 46 -11.74 -15.36 23.68
CA LYS A 46 -11.67 -16.63 22.95
C LYS A 46 -12.61 -16.55 21.74
N THR A 47 -12.06 -16.40 20.54
CA THR A 47 -12.77 -16.49 19.28
C THR A 47 -12.73 -17.93 18.82
N THR A 48 -13.87 -18.61 18.95
CA THR A 48 -14.17 -19.80 18.15
C THR A 48 -14.05 -19.41 16.68
N SER A 49 -13.23 -20.15 15.93
CA SER A 49 -13.01 -19.99 14.50
C SER A 49 -14.33 -19.90 13.74
N ALA A 50 -14.67 -18.70 13.26
CA ALA A 50 -15.66 -18.49 12.22
C ALA A 50 -14.90 -17.95 11.01
N SER A 51 -14.89 -18.72 9.93
CA SER A 51 -14.29 -18.35 8.64
C SER A 51 -14.70 -16.93 8.26
N SER A 52 -13.75 -16.00 8.32
CA SER A 52 -13.92 -14.67 7.75
C SER A 52 -13.66 -14.82 6.25
N SER A 53 -14.68 -15.23 5.49
CA SER A 53 -14.71 -14.90 4.07
C SER A 53 -14.72 -13.39 3.99
N ILE A 54 -13.60 -12.82 3.57
CA ILE A 54 -13.54 -11.38 3.29
C ILE A 54 -14.36 -11.16 2.04
N LEU A 55 -15.67 -10.99 2.21
CA LEU A 55 -16.51 -10.33 1.23
C LEU A 55 -16.13 -8.85 1.32
N PHE A 56 -14.98 -8.51 0.76
CA PHE A 56 -14.68 -7.13 0.41
C PHE A 56 -15.87 -6.68 -0.42
N THR A 57 -16.65 -5.73 0.11
CA THR A 57 -17.67 -5.03 -0.66
C THR A 57 -16.95 -4.28 -1.76
N VAL A 58 -16.70 -4.96 -2.88
CA VAL A 58 -16.14 -4.36 -4.08
C VAL A 58 -17.18 -3.35 -4.55
N PRO A 59 -16.85 -2.04 -4.60
CA PRO A 59 -17.78 -1.05 -5.08
C PRO A 59 -18.15 -1.37 -6.52
N GLN A 60 -19.44 -1.26 -6.90
CA GLN A 60 -19.93 -1.62 -8.25
C GLN A 60 -19.10 -1.03 -9.39
N LYS A 61 -18.53 0.17 -9.18
CA LYS A 61 -17.67 0.86 -10.13
C LYS A 61 -16.37 0.11 -10.46
N GLU A 62 -15.83 -0.63 -9.51
CA GLU A 62 -14.63 -1.46 -9.71
C GLU A 62 -14.98 -2.68 -10.58
N ILE A 63 -16.15 -3.29 -10.39
CA ILE A 63 -16.61 -4.41 -11.22
C ILE A 63 -16.85 -3.95 -12.67
N GLU A 64 -17.44 -2.76 -12.86
CA GLU A 64 -17.64 -2.16 -14.18
C GLU A 64 -16.31 -1.84 -14.88
N LEU A 65 -15.35 -1.29 -14.14
CA LEU A 65 -14.01 -1.01 -14.68
C LEU A 65 -13.30 -2.29 -15.11
N GLN A 66 -13.35 -3.34 -14.30
CA GLN A 66 -12.76 -4.65 -14.60
C GLN A 66 -13.39 -5.28 -15.84
N ALA A 67 -14.72 -5.17 -16.02
CA ALA A 67 -15.41 -5.66 -17.22
C ALA A 67 -14.95 -4.93 -18.49
N LYS A 68 -14.77 -3.62 -18.42
CA LYS A 68 -14.35 -2.79 -19.56
C LYS A 68 -12.90 -3.05 -19.98
N ILE A 69 -12.02 -3.35 -19.01
CA ILE A 69 -10.65 -3.78 -19.27
C ILE A 69 -10.64 -5.13 -19.99
N HIS A 70 -11.44 -6.09 -19.53
CA HIS A 70 -11.53 -7.40 -20.17
C HIS A 70 -12.06 -7.31 -21.60
N GLU A 71 -13.06 -6.48 -21.84
CA GLU A 71 -13.55 -6.21 -23.20
C GLU A 71 -12.42 -5.65 -24.07
N ALA A 72 -11.71 -4.60 -23.65
CA ALA A 72 -10.65 -4.00 -24.45
C ALA A 72 -9.49 -4.97 -24.79
N LEU A 73 -9.21 -5.96 -23.93
CA LEU A 73 -8.20 -6.98 -24.20
C LEU A 73 -8.60 -7.92 -25.35
N GLU A 74 -9.88 -8.31 -25.45
CA GLU A 74 -10.38 -9.11 -26.58
C GLU A 74 -10.23 -8.38 -27.92
N TRP A 75 -10.34 -7.05 -27.92
CA TRP A 75 -10.14 -6.25 -29.14
C TRP A 75 -8.67 -6.15 -29.57
N ILE A 76 -7.74 -6.37 -28.64
CA ILE A 76 -6.30 -6.29 -28.90
C ILE A 76 -5.75 -7.64 -29.38
N GLU A 77 -6.43 -8.74 -29.06
CA GLU A 77 -6.01 -10.10 -29.42
C GLU A 77 -6.51 -10.57 -30.81
N VAL A 78 -7.26 -9.72 -31.53
CA VAL A 78 -7.70 -9.90 -32.94
C VAL A 78 -6.74 -9.23 -33.92
#